data_AF-A0A931AZ13-F1
#
_entry.id   AF-A0A931AZ13-F1
#
_cell.length_a   1.000
_cell.length_b   1.000
_cell.length_c   1.000
_cell.angle_alpha   90.00
_cell.angle_beta   90.00
_cell.angle_gamma   90.00
#
_symmetry.space_group_name_H-M   'P 1'
#
loop_
_entity.id
_entity.type
_entity.pdbx_description
1 polymer ?
#
loop_
_entity_poly.entity_id
_entity_poly.type
_entity_poly.pdbx_seq_one_letter_code
_entity_poly.pdbx_strand_id
1 'polypeptide(L)'
;MLDDKLICPKCQTKFYFNEVRNIVHHRKEEMPIRCPKCNYIVKEKLSHGYFVSYIDKEANQSKKEEVCPSKYQNIKTGAIISAADYQRMVEEQEWLLNDPINTNWLGVTTTFLENEETNRVDSYENYIPYHEK
;
A
#
# COMPACT_ATOMS: atom_id res chain seq x y z
N MET A 1 14.18 -14.93 -14.25
CA MET A 1 13.80 -14.77 -15.66
C MET A 1 12.32 -15.10 -15.78
N LEU A 2 11.48 -14.11 -15.48
CA LEU A 2 10.02 -14.18 -15.32
C LEU A 2 9.53 -12.72 -15.55
N ASP A 3 8.51 -12.32 -16.31
CA ASP A 3 7.48 -12.97 -17.11
C ASP A 3 6.92 -11.96 -18.11
N ASP A 4 6.78 -12.36 -19.38
CA ASP A 4 6.11 -11.53 -20.38
C ASP A 4 4.65 -11.31 -19.92
N LYS A 5 4.33 -10.08 -19.52
CA LYS A 5 2.95 -9.70 -19.18
C LYS A 5 2.07 -9.80 -20.41
N LEU A 6 1.04 -10.64 -20.36
CA LEU A 6 0.06 -10.79 -21.43
C LEU A 6 -1.29 -10.20 -21.03
N ILE A 7 -2.01 -9.73 -22.05
CA ILE A 7 -3.40 -9.28 -21.93
C ILE A 7 -4.24 -10.21 -22.79
N CYS A 8 -5.24 -10.83 -22.18
CA CYS A 8 -6.17 -11.66 -22.93
C CYS A 8 -7.06 -10.80 -23.83
N PRO A 9 -7.14 -11.03 -25.16
CA PRO A 9 -8.00 -10.24 -26.05
C PRO A 9 -9.50 -10.47 -25.80
N LYS A 10 -9.87 -11.63 -25.22
CA LYS A 10 -11.27 -12.01 -24.97
C LYS A 10 -11.85 -11.40 -23.69
N CYS A 11 -11.08 -11.39 -22.61
CA CYS A 11 -11.57 -10.96 -21.28
C CYS A 11 -10.74 -9.83 -20.66
N GLN A 12 -9.81 -9.25 -21.42
CA GLN A 12 -8.92 -8.15 -21.02
C GLN A 12 -8.11 -8.40 -19.73
N THR A 13 -8.05 -9.65 -19.28
CA THR A 13 -7.32 -10.02 -18.08
C THR A 13 -5.83 -9.89 -18.34
N LYS A 14 -5.16 -9.13 -17.47
CA LYS A 14 -3.70 -9.06 -17.38
C LYS A 14 -3.21 -10.27 -16.58
N PHE A 15 -2.31 -11.04 -17.14
CA PHE A 15 -1.76 -12.24 -16.51
C PHE A 15 -0.30 -12.47 -16.91
N TYR A 16 0.38 -13.26 -16.10
CA TYR A 16 1.76 -13.68 -16.30
C TYR A 16 1.79 -15.18 -16.62
N PHE A 17 2.89 -15.66 -17.19
CA PHE A 17 3.04 -17.07 -17.49
C PHE A 17 4.47 -17.56 -17.29
N ASN A 18 4.62 -18.76 -16.76
CA ASN A 18 5.90 -19.42 -16.51
C ASN A 18 6.00 -20.67 -17.36
N GLU A 19 7.17 -20.92 -17.93
CA GLU A 19 7.48 -22.19 -18.55
C GLU A 19 7.92 -23.19 -17.48
N VAL A 20 7.21 -24.31 -17.35
CA VAL A 20 7.62 -25.41 -16.48
C VAL A 20 8.50 -26.35 -17.30
N ARG A 21 9.81 -26.25 -17.08
CA ARG A 21 10.84 -27.14 -17.64
C ARG A 21 11.06 -28.33 -16.71
N ASN A 22 11.66 -29.43 -17.21
CA ASN A 22 11.82 -30.76 -16.57
C ASN A 22 10.70 -31.79 -16.83
N ILE A 23 10.11 -31.78 -18.02
CA ILE A 23 9.36 -32.96 -18.47
C ILE A 23 10.36 -33.88 -19.20
N VAL A 24 10.60 -35.06 -18.64
CA VAL A 24 11.51 -36.06 -19.20
C VAL A 24 11.06 -36.39 -20.62
N HIS A 25 11.87 -36.03 -21.62
CA HIS A 25 11.76 -36.41 -23.04
C HIS A 25 10.62 -35.79 -23.88
N HIS A 26 10.30 -34.50 -23.74
CA HIS A 26 9.50 -33.81 -24.75
C HIS A 26 10.38 -33.15 -25.83
N ARG A 27 10.11 -33.50 -27.11
CA ARG A 27 10.61 -32.76 -28.27
C ARG A 27 10.04 -31.34 -28.22
N LYS A 28 10.78 -30.38 -28.75
CA LYS A 28 10.34 -28.98 -28.81
C LYS A 28 9.08 -28.89 -29.66
N GLU A 29 7.95 -28.56 -29.04
CA GLU A 29 6.64 -28.49 -29.67
C GLU A 29 5.98 -27.15 -29.36
N GLU A 30 5.00 -26.75 -30.19
CA GLU A 30 4.25 -25.51 -29.98
C GLU A 30 3.27 -25.67 -28.82
N MET A 31 3.53 -24.93 -27.75
CA MET A 31 2.77 -25.02 -26.51
C MET A 31 1.91 -23.77 -26.32
N PRO A 32 0.61 -23.94 -26.03
CA PRO A 32 -0.31 -22.81 -25.87
C PRO A 32 -0.16 -22.16 -24.50
N ILE A 33 -0.16 -20.82 -24.51
CA ILE A 33 -0.28 -19.97 -23.32
C ILE A 33 -1.75 -19.56 -23.21
N ARG A 34 -2.41 -20.04 -22.16
CA ARG A 34 -3.85 -19.86 -21.96
C ARG A 34 -4.15 -18.81 -20.91
N CYS A 35 -5.18 -18.01 -21.15
CA CYS A 35 -5.65 -17.06 -20.15
C CYS A 35 -6.18 -17.82 -18.92
N PRO A 36 -5.76 -17.47 -17.70
CA PRO A 36 -6.19 -18.18 -16.48
C PRO A 36 -7.67 -17.95 -16.14
N LYS A 37 -8.33 -16.91 -16.68
CA LYS A 37 -9.76 -16.65 -16.43
C LYS A 37 -10.71 -17.32 -17.42
N CYS A 38 -10.41 -17.24 -18.71
CA CYS A 38 -11.35 -17.68 -19.77
C CYS A 38 -10.82 -18.83 -20.61
N ASN A 39 -9.62 -19.34 -20.28
CA ASN A 39 -8.92 -20.43 -20.96
C ASN A 39 -8.66 -20.21 -22.47
N TYR A 40 -8.84 -18.97 -22.94
CA TYR A 40 -8.55 -18.59 -24.32
C TYR A 40 -7.06 -18.69 -24.60
N ILE A 41 -6.68 -19.29 -25.73
CA ILE A 41 -5.28 -19.39 -26.18
C ILE A 41 -4.85 -18.02 -26.67
N VAL A 42 -3.98 -17.35 -25.90
CA VAL A 42 -3.54 -15.98 -26.20
C VAL A 42 -2.36 -15.99 -27.15
N LYS A 43 -1.46 -16.96 -26.98
CA LYS A 43 -0.23 -17.10 -27.77
C LYS A 43 0.24 -18.54 -27.73
N GLU A 44 0.99 -18.97 -28.73
CA GLU A 44 1.69 -20.24 -28.75
C GLU A 44 3.20 -19.97 -28.82
N LYS A 45 3.99 -20.75 -28.09
CA LYS A 45 5.46 -20.66 -28.09
C LYS A 45 6.06 -22.06 -28.14
N LEU A 46 7.11 -22.24 -28.93
CA LEU A 46 7.88 -23.47 -28.94
C LEU A 46 8.57 -23.68 -27.59
N SER A 47 8.30 -24.81 -26.94
CA SER A 47 8.76 -25.11 -25.59
C SER A 47 9.09 -26.59 -25.43
N HIS A 48 9.93 -26.92 -24.44
CA HIS A 48 10.20 -28.30 -24.01
C HIS A 48 9.33 -28.74 -22.83
N GLY A 49 8.43 -27.86 -22.38
CA GLY A 49 7.48 -28.12 -21.32
C GLY A 49 6.20 -27.32 -21.50
N TYR A 50 5.33 -27.26 -20.50
CA TYR A 50 4.07 -26.51 -20.59
C TYR A 50 4.17 -25.12 -19.97
N PHE A 51 3.26 -24.23 -20.37
CA PHE A 51 3.12 -22.90 -19.78
C PHE A 51 2.03 -22.89 -18.71
N VAL A 52 2.33 -22.33 -17.55
CA VAL A 52 1.38 -22.09 -16.46
C VAL A 52 1.10 -20.61 -16.39
N SER A 53 -0.17 -20.21 -16.42
CA SER A 53 -0.57 -18.81 -16.37
C SER A 53 -1.22 -18.46 -15.04
N TYR A 54 -0.91 -17.28 -14.51
CA TYR A 54 -1.42 -16.82 -13.23
C TYR A 54 -1.74 -15.33 -13.25
N ILE A 55 -2.72 -14.96 -12.44
CA ILE A 55 -3.15 -13.58 -12.27
C ILE A 55 -2.42 -13.07 -11.04
N ASP A 56 -1.66 -12.01 -11.21
CA ASP A 56 -1.00 -11.37 -10.11
C ASP A 56 -2.07 -10.73 -9.20
N LYS A 57 -2.31 -11.37 -8.06
CA LYS A 57 -3.30 -10.91 -7.09
C LYS A 57 -2.80 -9.70 -6.31
N GLU A 58 -1.49 -9.47 -6.29
CA GLU A 58 -0.86 -8.36 -5.57
C GLU A 58 -1.12 -7.00 -6.24
N ALA A 59 -1.40 -6.98 -7.55
CA ALA A 59 -1.84 -5.78 -8.25
C ALA A 59 -3.29 -5.34 -7.89
N ASN A 60 -4.05 -6.14 -7.13
CA ASN A 60 -5.36 -5.77 -6.60
C ASN A 60 -5.35 -5.41 -5.10
N GLN A 61 -4.17 -5.26 -4.49
CA GLN A 61 -4.04 -4.64 -3.17
C GLN A 61 -3.59 -3.18 -3.22
N SER A 62 -3.49 -2.58 -4.40
CA SER A 62 -3.21 -1.14 -4.56
C SER A 62 -4.47 -0.40 -5.02
N LYS A 63 -5.35 -0.21 -4.03
CA LYS A 63 -6.38 0.83 -3.84
C LYS A 63 -7.48 0.23 -2.96
N LYS A 64 -7.15 -0.07 -1.70
CA LYS A 64 -8.06 0.49 -0.69
C LYS A 64 -7.95 1.98 -0.96
N GLU A 65 -9.00 2.57 -1.52
CA GLU A 65 -9.15 4.01 -1.39
C GLU A 65 -8.93 4.26 0.10
N GLU A 66 -7.80 4.87 0.45
CA GLU A 66 -7.67 5.50 1.76
C GLU A 66 -8.79 6.55 1.71
N VAL A 67 -9.96 6.15 2.17
CA VAL A 67 -11.07 7.06 2.38
C VAL A 67 -10.53 7.96 3.45
N CYS A 68 -10.01 9.13 3.06
CA CYS A 68 -9.64 10.18 3.98
C CYS A 68 -10.87 10.39 4.86
N PRO A 69 -10.81 10.00 6.14
CA PRO A 69 -11.98 10.03 6.98
C PRO A 69 -12.38 11.50 7.14
N SER A 70 -13.66 11.79 6.93
CA SER A 70 -14.17 13.16 6.98
C SER A 70 -14.04 13.79 8.37
N LYS A 71 -13.98 12.95 9.41
CA LYS A 71 -13.96 13.32 10.82
C LYS A 71 -12.96 12.46 11.57
N TYR A 72 -12.38 13.01 12.62
CA TYR A 72 -11.49 12.31 13.54
C TYR A 72 -11.98 12.50 14.97
N GLN A 73 -11.81 11.48 15.82
CA GLN A 73 -12.19 11.50 17.23
C GLN A 73 -10.97 11.38 18.13
N ASN A 74 -10.86 12.25 19.13
CA ASN A 74 -9.85 12.17 20.16
C ASN A 74 -10.14 10.98 21.11
N ILE A 75 -9.19 10.07 21.26
CA ILE A 75 -9.33 8.88 22.12
C ILE A 75 -9.39 9.21 23.61
N LYS A 76 -8.86 10.37 24.03
CA LYS A 76 -8.79 10.80 25.43
C LYS A 76 -10.01 11.62 25.83
N THR A 77 -10.44 12.55 24.98
CA THR A 77 -11.53 13.50 25.30
C THR A 77 -12.85 13.16 24.61
N GLY A 78 -12.84 12.28 23.61
CA GLY A 78 -14.00 11.96 22.79
C GLY A 78 -14.40 13.07 21.81
N ALA A 79 -13.67 14.19 21.75
CA ALA A 79 -13.95 15.32 20.87
C ALA A 79 -13.82 14.91 19.39
N ILE A 80 -14.76 15.37 18.56
CA ILE A 80 -14.80 15.07 17.12
C ILE A 80 -14.45 16.34 16.35
N ILE A 81 -13.48 16.23 15.44
CA ILE A 81 -13.00 17.32 14.60
C ILE A 81 -13.09 16.96 13.12
N SER A 82 -13.04 17.97 12.25
CA SER A 82 -13.01 17.77 10.81
C SER A 82 -11.63 17.32 10.32
N ALA A 83 -11.56 16.73 9.13
CA ALA A 83 -10.28 16.40 8.49
C ALA A 83 -9.38 17.64 8.28
N ALA A 84 -9.97 18.81 8.00
CA ALA A 84 -9.22 20.05 7.82
C ALA A 84 -8.57 20.52 9.13
N ASP A 85 -9.29 20.40 10.26
CA ASP A 85 -8.75 20.75 11.57
C ASP A 85 -7.64 19.77 12.00
N TYR A 86 -7.81 18.48 11.69
CA TYR A 86 -6.77 17.48 11.92
C TYR A 86 -5.49 17.82 11.13
N GLN A 87 -5.63 18.14 9.84
CA GLN A 87 -4.50 18.50 9.00
C GLN A 87 -3.78 19.75 9.50
N ARG A 88 -4.52 20.79 9.94
CA ARG A 88 -3.92 21.98 10.54
C ARG A 88 -3.09 21.66 11.78
N MET A 89 -3.54 20.75 12.64
CA MET A 89 -2.76 20.33 13.81
C MET A 89 -1.49 19.56 13.44
N VAL A 90 -1.54 18.73 12.38
CA VAL A 90 -0.35 18.04 11.87
C VAL A 90 0.66 19.06 11.35
N GLU A 91 0.22 20.00 10.50
CA GLU A 91 1.07 21.05 9.94
C GLU A 91 1.70 21.95 11.01
N GLU A 92 0.94 22.34 12.04
CA GLU A 92 1.45 23.12 13.18
C GLU A 92 2.56 22.38 13.94
N GLN A 93 2.40 21.06 14.16
CA GLN A 93 3.41 20.26 14.86
C GLN A 93 4.64 19.97 13.99
N GLU A 94 4.46 19.73 12.69
CA GLU A 94 5.58 19.57 11.75
C GLU A 94 6.37 20.87 11.57
N TRP A 95 5.70 22.03 11.58
CA TRP A 95 6.37 23.32 11.52
C TRP A 95 7.27 23.55 12.74
N LEU A 96 6.81 23.21 13.94
CA LEU A 96 7.62 23.27 15.17
C LEU A 96 8.88 22.38 15.12
N LEU A 97 8.84 21.30 14.33
CA LEU A 97 9.97 20.38 14.16
C LEU A 97 10.97 20.84 13.09
N ASN A 98 10.56 21.70 12.16
CA ASN A 98 11.33 22.08 10.97
C ASN A 98 12.05 23.44 11.08
N ASP A 99 11.97 24.14 12.22
CA ASP A 99 12.70 25.38 12.43
C ASP A 99 14.23 25.12 12.52
N PRO A 100 15.07 25.76 11.67
CA PRO A 100 16.51 25.49 11.61
C PRO A 100 17.33 26.11 12.76
N ILE A 101 16.68 26.57 13.84
CA ILE A 101 17.36 27.15 15.02
C ILE A 101 16.70 26.64 16.31
N ASN A 102 16.88 25.34 16.62
CA ASN A 102 17.10 24.94 18.02
C ASN A 102 17.88 23.61 18.13
N THR A 103 19.01 23.52 17.43
CA THR A 103 19.98 22.41 17.57
C THR A 103 20.77 22.45 18.88
N ASN A 104 20.33 23.23 19.88
CA ASN A 104 20.95 23.30 21.20
C ASN A 104 20.15 22.57 22.30
N TRP A 105 19.12 21.82 21.93
CA TRP A 105 18.24 21.09 22.88
C TRP A 105 18.31 19.56 22.78
N LEU A 106 19.29 19.02 22.06
CA LEU A 106 19.60 17.58 22.07
C LEU A 106 20.61 17.18 23.16
N GLY A 107 21.04 18.12 24.02
CA GLY A 107 22.00 17.87 25.10
C GLY A 107 21.65 18.47 26.47
N VAL A 108 20.49 19.12 26.64
CA VAL A 108 20.04 19.74 27.92
C VAL A 108 18.57 19.37 28.18
N THR A 109 18.22 18.09 28.10
CA THR A 109 16.85 17.60 28.40
C THR A 109 16.79 16.74 29.66
N THR A 110 17.81 16.77 30.51
CA THR A 110 17.77 16.10 31.82
C THR A 110 17.45 17.04 33.00
N THR A 111 17.20 18.34 32.82
CA THR A 111 17.10 19.26 34.00
C THR A 111 16.13 20.44 33.93
N PHE A 112 15.17 20.53 33.00
CA PHE A 112 14.27 21.70 32.93
C PHE A 112 12.81 21.45 32.52
N LEU A 113 12.18 20.33 32.88
CA LEU A 113 10.70 20.21 32.75
C LEU A 113 10.07 19.19 33.69
N GLU A 114 10.46 19.20 34.96
CA GLU A 114 9.68 18.58 36.05
C GLU A 114 8.46 19.45 36.48
N ASN A 115 8.03 20.44 35.69
CA ASN A 115 6.97 21.39 36.09
C ASN A 115 5.97 21.76 34.99
N GLU A 116 5.62 20.86 34.07
CA GLU A 116 4.47 21.08 33.18
C GLU A 116 3.82 19.77 32.70
N GLU A 117 3.46 18.92 33.65
CA GLU A 117 2.70 17.68 33.47
C GLU A 117 1.20 17.91 33.19
N THR A 118 0.78 19.10 32.73
CA THR A 118 -0.65 19.44 32.59
C THR A 118 -0.91 20.31 31.36
N ASN A 119 -1.65 19.79 30.38
CA ASN A 119 -2.34 20.51 29.27
C ASN A 119 -1.78 20.52 27.83
N ARG A 120 -1.10 19.47 27.34
CA ARG A 120 -1.20 19.16 25.88
C ARG A 120 -2.28 18.13 25.63
N VAL A 121 -3.54 18.57 25.78
CA VAL A 121 -4.75 17.76 25.55
C VAL A 121 -4.96 17.47 24.04
N ASP A 122 -4.32 18.24 23.16
CA ASP A 122 -4.58 18.27 21.72
C ASP A 122 -3.38 17.84 20.86
N SER A 123 -2.72 16.73 21.18
CA SER A 123 -1.78 16.11 20.21
C SER A 123 -2.56 15.44 19.08
N TYR A 124 -2.16 15.65 17.81
CA TYR A 124 -2.80 15.02 16.64
C TYR A 124 -2.77 13.48 16.73
N GLU A 125 -1.75 12.91 17.39
CA GLU A 125 -1.61 11.46 17.59
C GLU A 125 -2.77 10.83 18.40
N ASN A 126 -3.52 11.64 19.16
CA ASN A 126 -4.67 11.15 19.91
C ASN A 126 -5.95 11.04 19.06
N TYR A 127 -5.93 11.42 17.79
CA TYR A 127 -7.10 11.45 16.93
C TYR A 127 -7.14 10.26 15.98
N ILE A 128 -8.23 9.49 16.02
CA ILE A 128 -8.47 8.33 15.13
C ILE A 128 -9.62 8.60 14.15
N PRO A 129 -9.63 7.98 12.95
CA PRO A 129 -10.73 8.08 12.00
C PRO A 129 -12.09 7.80 12.64
N TYR A 130 -13.04 8.72 12.50
CA TYR A 130 -14.40 8.57 13.02
C TYR A 130 -15.40 8.37 11.87
N HIS A 131 -16.21 7.30 11.97
CA HIS A 131 -17.30 7.01 11.06
C HIS A 131 -18.62 7.15 11.82
N GLU A 132 -19.51 8.04 11.35
CA GLU A 132 -20.89 8.09 11.83
C GLU A 132 -21.59 6.77 11.46
N LYS A 133 -22.08 6.05 12.46
CA LYS A 133 -22.85 4.80 12.30
C LYS A 133 -24.28 5.08 11.89
#